data_AF-A0A9X0D1H4-F1
#
_entry.id   AF-A0A9X0D1H4-F1
#
_cell.length_a   1.000
_cell.length_b   1.000
_cell.length_c   1.000
_cell.angle_alpha   90.00
_cell.angle_beta   90.00
_cell.angle_gamma   90.00
#
_symmetry.space_group_name_H-M   'P 1'
#
loop_
_entity.id
_entity.type
_entity.pdbx_description
1 polymer ?
#
loop_
_entity_poly.entity_id
_entity_poly.type
_entity_poly.pdbx_seq_one_letter_code
_entity_poly.pdbx_strand_id
1 'polypeptide(L)'
;MGRRNFTVFVLGRCKQALESFREGLSALGVLQAVQTYPDSFRPLFCDLPEKLTAERMETLFRPNTSPVGSSRDGSDYLQDIEDAEDSDITLSDICFFTTGCKVLPQRAIPVTVEFLHEPGTEGCQGFPQQIHVQISFAFPVLHGDYESFKADMTFGFLNARGFGTV
;
A
#
# COMPACT_ATOMS: atom_id res chain seq x y z
N MET A 1 7.76 17.30 27.94
CA MET A 1 8.45 18.17 26.96
C MET A 1 8.52 17.39 25.64
N GLY A 2 7.59 17.56 24.69
CA GLY A 2 7.57 16.66 23.51
C GLY A 2 6.53 16.99 22.43
N ARG A 3 5.44 17.69 22.77
CA ARG A 3 4.38 18.07 21.82
C ARG A 3 4.68 19.31 20.96
N ARG A 4 5.79 20.02 21.16
CA ARG A 4 6.10 21.31 20.49
C ARG A 4 6.94 21.20 19.21
N ASN A 5 7.47 20.02 18.89
CA ASN A 5 8.44 19.87 17.78
C ASN A 5 7.85 19.36 16.46
N PHE A 6 6.71 18.65 16.49
CA PHE A 6 6.08 18.10 15.28
C PHE A 6 5.51 19.21 14.37
N THR A 7 4.86 20.20 14.98
CA THR A 7 4.23 21.32 14.26
C THR A 7 5.24 22.17 13.49
N VAL A 8 6.44 22.40 14.04
CA VAL A 8 7.45 23.26 13.39
C VAL A 8 8.15 22.53 12.24
N PHE A 9 8.47 21.25 12.40
CA PHE A 9 9.23 20.49 11.39
C PHE A 9 8.41 20.16 10.14
N VAL A 10 7.13 19.83 10.30
CA VAL A 10 6.25 19.44 9.17
C VAL A 10 5.49 20.64 8.60
N LEU A 11 4.83 21.44 9.45
CA LEU A 11 4.00 22.57 8.95
C LEU A 11 4.82 23.83 8.67
N GLY A 12 5.92 24.06 9.40
CA GLY A 12 6.74 25.27 9.22
C GLY A 12 7.41 25.35 7.84
N ARG A 13 7.86 24.21 7.30
CA ARG A 13 8.50 24.14 5.98
C ARG A 13 7.50 24.26 4.82
N CYS A 14 6.31 23.70 4.97
CA CYS A 14 5.29 23.73 3.92
C CYS A 14 4.48 25.03 3.92
N LYS A 15 4.54 25.84 4.99
CA LYS A 15 3.70 27.04 5.15
C LYS A 15 3.76 27.99 3.95
N GLN A 16 4.96 28.34 3.48
CA GLN A 16 5.11 29.27 2.35
C GLN A 16 4.53 28.69 1.05
N ALA A 17 4.75 27.40 0.80
CA ALA A 17 4.19 26.72 -0.36
C ALA A 17 2.66 26.63 -0.29
N LEU A 18 2.10 26.38 0.91
CA LEU A 18 0.65 26.32 1.13
C LEU A 18 -0.01 27.68 0.94
N GLU A 19 0.58 28.76 1.44
CA GLU A 19 0.05 30.12 1.23
C GLU A 19 0.11 30.49 -0.26
N SER A 20 1.23 30.22 -0.94
CA SER A 20 1.35 30.49 -2.38
C SER A 20 0.36 29.66 -3.21
N PHE A 21 0.13 28.39 -2.83
CA PHE A 21 -0.88 27.55 -3.46
C PHE A 21 -2.29 28.10 -3.26
N ARG A 22 -2.62 28.54 -2.04
CA ARG A 22 -3.90 29.18 -1.71
C ARG A 22 -4.11 30.47 -2.51
N GLU A 23 -3.09 31.31 -2.62
CA GLU A 23 -3.13 32.54 -3.42
C GLU A 23 -3.34 32.22 -4.91
N GLY A 24 -2.64 31.22 -5.44
CA GLY A 24 -2.79 30.75 -6.81
C GLY A 24 -4.21 30.27 -7.11
N LEU A 25 -4.81 29.46 -6.23
CA LEU A 25 -6.21 29.03 -6.37
C LEU A 25 -7.20 30.21 -6.26
N SER A 26 -6.87 31.23 -5.46
CA SER A 26 -7.72 32.41 -5.29
C SER A 26 -7.70 33.33 -6.51
N ALA A 27 -6.57 33.38 -7.25
CA ALA A 27 -6.33 34.34 -8.31
C ALA A 27 -7.40 34.30 -9.44
N LEU A 28 -7.94 33.12 -9.74
CA LEU A 28 -8.99 32.93 -10.75
C LEU A 28 -10.33 32.47 -10.15
N GLY A 29 -10.52 32.63 -8.83
CA GLY A 29 -11.78 32.26 -8.18
C GLY A 29 -11.96 30.75 -7.91
N VAL A 30 -10.95 29.92 -8.20
CA VAL A 30 -11.02 28.46 -8.01
C VAL A 30 -11.20 28.12 -6.54
N LEU A 31 -10.51 28.81 -5.63
CA LEU A 31 -10.65 28.58 -4.20
C LEU A 31 -12.10 28.79 -3.73
N GLN A 32 -12.75 29.85 -4.19
CA GLN A 32 -14.15 30.15 -3.87
C GLN A 32 -15.09 29.11 -4.47
N ALA A 33 -14.85 28.68 -5.71
CA ALA A 33 -15.63 27.63 -6.36
C ALA A 33 -15.52 26.29 -5.62
N VAL A 34 -14.31 25.91 -5.19
CA VAL A 34 -14.06 24.70 -4.38
C VAL A 34 -14.80 24.78 -3.04
N GLN A 35 -14.76 25.93 -2.36
CA GLN A 35 -15.48 26.12 -1.09
C GLN A 35 -17.00 26.10 -1.26
N THR A 36 -17.51 26.57 -2.40
CA THR A 36 -18.95 26.63 -2.69
C THR A 36 -19.51 25.27 -3.14
N TYR A 37 -18.72 24.50 -3.90
CA TYR A 37 -19.13 23.23 -4.49
C TYR A 37 -18.13 22.10 -4.15
N PRO A 38 -17.93 21.77 -2.86
CA PRO A 38 -16.88 20.86 -2.44
C PRO A 38 -16.99 19.47 -3.08
N ASP A 39 -18.21 18.94 -3.21
CA ASP A 39 -18.42 17.60 -3.78
C ASP A 39 -18.08 17.53 -5.28
N SER A 40 -18.35 18.60 -6.04
CA SER A 40 -18.02 18.67 -7.47
C SER A 40 -16.51 18.75 -7.72
N PHE A 41 -15.78 19.37 -6.80
CA PHE A 41 -14.32 19.54 -6.90
C PHE A 41 -13.53 18.43 -6.22
N ARG A 42 -14.16 17.67 -5.31
CA ARG A 42 -13.54 16.51 -4.65
C ARG A 42 -12.88 15.53 -5.62
N PRO A 43 -13.51 15.04 -6.71
CA PRO A 43 -12.83 14.15 -7.67
C PRO A 43 -11.65 14.80 -8.40
N LEU A 44 -11.57 16.14 -8.46
CA LEU A 44 -10.51 16.86 -9.16
C LEU A 44 -9.28 17.10 -8.28
N PHE A 45 -9.48 17.27 -6.97
CA PHE A 45 -8.43 17.62 -6.01
C PHE A 45 -8.08 16.52 -5.02
N CYS A 46 -8.98 15.58 -4.79
CA CYS A 46 -8.81 14.49 -3.85
C CYS A 46 -8.95 13.17 -4.60
N ASP A 47 -8.04 12.24 -4.34
CA ASP A 47 -8.29 10.85 -4.71
C ASP A 47 -9.54 10.38 -3.98
N LEU A 48 -10.55 10.01 -4.76
CA LEU A 48 -11.66 9.21 -4.23
C LEU A 48 -11.09 7.83 -3.95
N PRO A 49 -11.19 7.32 -2.71
CA PRO A 49 -10.74 5.97 -2.41
C PRO A 49 -11.65 4.99 -3.17
N GLU A 50 -11.23 4.64 -4.37
CA GLU A 50 -11.82 3.53 -5.10
C GLU A 50 -11.50 2.24 -4.34
N LYS A 51 -12.48 1.33 -4.26
CA LYS A 51 -12.27 0.04 -3.60
C LYS A 51 -11.10 -0.66 -4.28
N LEU A 52 -10.13 -1.08 -3.48
CA LEU A 52 -9.06 -1.97 -3.90
C LEU A 52 -9.67 -3.33 -4.26
N THR A 53 -9.33 -3.85 -5.44
CA THR A 53 -9.71 -5.19 -5.92
C THR A 53 -8.44 -6.00 -6.20
N ALA A 54 -8.55 -7.33 -6.21
CA ALA A 54 -7.46 -8.24 -6.54
C ALA A 54 -6.92 -7.94 -7.96
N GLU A 55 -7.82 -7.77 -8.94
CA GLU A 55 -7.45 -7.41 -10.32
C GLU A 55 -6.60 -6.13 -10.37
N ARG A 56 -6.98 -5.09 -9.60
CA ARG A 56 -6.20 -3.85 -9.56
C ARG A 56 -4.86 -4.03 -8.85
N MET A 57 -4.81 -4.85 -7.82
CA MET A 57 -3.57 -5.19 -7.12
C MET A 57 -2.59 -5.94 -8.05
N GLU A 58 -3.09 -6.82 -8.91
CA GLU A 58 -2.29 -7.51 -9.93
C GLU A 58 -1.68 -6.54 -10.97
N THR A 59 -2.35 -5.44 -11.30
CA THR A 59 -1.75 -4.44 -12.20
C THR A 59 -0.51 -3.74 -11.61
N LEU A 60 -0.38 -3.76 -10.28
CA LEU A 60 0.73 -3.16 -9.54
C LEU A 60 1.82 -4.18 -9.23
N PHE A 61 1.41 -5.37 -8.83
CA PHE A 61 2.28 -6.50 -8.58
C PHE A 61 2.71 -7.12 -9.90
N ARG A 62 3.88 -6.74 -10.40
CA ARG A 62 4.53 -7.50 -11.47
C ARG A 62 5.10 -8.77 -10.85
N PRO A 63 4.56 -9.96 -11.13
CA PRO A 63 5.16 -11.17 -10.65
C PRO A 63 6.52 -11.32 -11.35
N ASN A 64 7.60 -11.46 -10.60
CA ASN A 64 8.79 -12.12 -11.12
C ASN A 64 8.43 -13.60 -11.18
N THR A 65 7.75 -14.00 -12.25
CA THR A 65 7.32 -15.38 -12.44
C THR A 65 8.53 -16.29 -12.35
N SER A 66 8.44 -17.25 -11.43
CA SER A 66 9.32 -18.42 -11.44
C SER A 66 9.12 -19.19 -12.76
N PRO A 67 10.01 -20.14 -13.11
CA PRO A 67 9.95 -20.83 -14.40
C PRO A 67 8.54 -21.36 -14.74
N VAL A 68 8.19 -21.28 -16.02
CA VAL A 68 6.90 -21.71 -16.60
C VAL A 68 6.45 -23.05 -16.00
N GLY A 69 5.34 -23.05 -15.26
CA GLY A 69 4.71 -24.25 -14.70
C GLY A 69 4.40 -24.21 -13.20
N SER A 70 4.84 -23.19 -12.45
CA SER A 70 4.39 -22.98 -11.06
C SER A 70 3.06 -22.23 -11.04
N SER A 71 1.93 -22.94 -10.96
CA SER A 71 0.58 -22.36 -10.83
C SER A 71 0.32 -21.75 -9.44
N ARG A 72 1.32 -21.11 -8.83
CA ARG A 72 1.25 -20.53 -7.48
C ARG A 72 1.48 -19.03 -7.54
N ASP A 73 0.86 -18.41 -8.53
CA ASP A 73 0.79 -16.96 -8.63
C ASP A 73 -0.05 -16.46 -7.45
N GLY A 74 0.41 -15.43 -6.75
CA GLY A 74 -0.25 -14.88 -5.57
C GLY A 74 -1.64 -14.27 -5.84
N SER A 75 -2.15 -14.40 -7.07
CA SER A 75 -3.49 -13.99 -7.53
C SER A 75 -4.59 -14.66 -6.71
N ASP A 76 -4.51 -15.98 -6.51
CA ASP A 76 -5.53 -16.74 -5.78
C ASP A 76 -5.64 -16.26 -4.33
N TYR A 77 -4.49 -15.91 -3.73
CA TYR A 77 -4.46 -15.34 -2.38
C TYR A 77 -5.06 -13.94 -2.31
N LEU A 78 -4.84 -13.09 -3.31
CA LEU A 78 -5.47 -11.76 -3.35
C LEU A 78 -6.98 -11.86 -3.54
N GLN A 79 -7.43 -12.80 -4.36
CA GLN A 79 -8.84 -13.05 -4.60
C GLN A 79 -9.55 -13.61 -3.37
N ASP A 80 -8.93 -14.57 -2.67
CA ASP A 80 -9.44 -15.10 -1.39
C ASP A 80 -9.61 -13.98 -0.34
N ILE A 81 -8.71 -13.00 -0.28
CA ILE A 81 -8.81 -11.85 0.63
C ILE A 81 -9.88 -10.84 0.18
N GLU A 82 -10.13 -10.70 -1.12
CA GLU A 82 -11.21 -9.85 -1.63
C GLU A 82 -12.60 -10.42 -1.34
N ASP A 83 -12.75 -11.74 -1.51
CA ASP A 83 -14.02 -12.47 -1.37
C ASP A 83 -14.36 -12.82 0.10
N ALA A 84 -13.38 -12.78 1.00
CA ALA A 84 -13.59 -13.04 2.42
C ALA A 84 -14.37 -11.89 3.10
N GLU A 85 -15.58 -12.20 3.59
CA GLU A 85 -16.41 -11.22 4.34
C GLU A 85 -15.82 -10.89 5.73
N ASP A 86 -15.11 -11.83 6.37
CA ASP A 86 -14.55 -11.73 7.73
C ASP A 86 -13.04 -12.03 7.78
N SER A 87 -12.23 -11.37 6.93
CA SER A 87 -10.76 -11.48 7.01
C SER A 87 -10.17 -10.48 8.02
N ASP A 88 -9.17 -10.92 8.80
CA ASP A 88 -8.40 -10.07 9.72
C ASP A 88 -7.52 -9.02 8.99
N ILE A 89 -7.29 -9.25 7.69
CA ILE A 89 -6.48 -8.39 6.81
C ILE A 89 -7.26 -8.02 5.55
N THR A 90 -7.02 -6.82 5.06
CA THR A 90 -7.64 -6.31 3.83
C THR A 90 -6.62 -6.13 2.72
N LEU A 91 -7.07 -6.03 1.46
CA LEU A 91 -6.21 -5.61 0.35
C LEU A 91 -5.51 -4.27 0.62
N SER A 92 -6.13 -3.37 1.41
CA SER A 92 -5.51 -2.10 1.83
C SER A 92 -4.34 -2.30 2.77
N ASP A 93 -4.38 -3.29 3.66
CA ASP A 93 -3.26 -3.64 4.53
C ASP A 93 -2.08 -4.19 3.74
N ILE A 94 -2.36 -5.02 2.73
CA ILE A 94 -1.35 -5.55 1.81
C ILE A 94 -0.73 -4.41 0.98
N CYS A 95 -1.55 -3.51 0.44
CA CYS A 95 -1.08 -2.33 -0.29
C CYS A 95 -0.22 -1.43 0.60
N PHE A 96 -0.63 -1.22 1.85
CA PHE A 96 0.11 -0.39 2.81
C PHE A 96 1.45 -1.03 3.18
N PHE A 97 1.48 -2.34 3.39
CA PHE A 97 2.73 -3.06 3.66
C PHE A 97 3.74 -2.90 2.53
N THR A 98 3.26 -2.99 1.29
CA THR A 98 4.14 -2.98 0.11
C THR A 98 4.58 -1.59 -0.29
N THR A 99 3.66 -0.61 -0.29
CA THR A 99 3.89 0.73 -0.84
C THR A 99 3.96 1.84 0.21
N GLY A 100 3.57 1.56 1.45
CA GLY A 100 3.33 2.58 2.48
C GLY A 100 2.02 3.37 2.27
N CYS A 101 1.21 3.03 1.26
CA CYS A 101 -0.06 3.69 0.95
C CYS A 101 -1.22 2.69 1.03
N LYS A 102 -2.34 3.13 1.63
CA LYS A 102 -3.59 2.34 1.72
C LYS A 102 -4.46 2.41 0.47
N VAL A 103 -4.12 3.31 -0.44
CA VAL A 103 -4.81 3.57 -1.71
C VAL A 103 -3.78 3.51 -2.82
N LEU A 104 -4.20 3.06 -4.00
CA LEU A 104 -3.31 2.97 -5.15
C LEU A 104 -2.92 4.37 -5.64
N PRO A 105 -1.62 4.67 -5.81
CA PRO A 105 -1.21 5.91 -6.43
C PRO A 105 -1.67 5.94 -7.90
N GLN A 106 -2.15 7.10 -8.38
CA GLN A 106 -2.64 7.28 -9.77
C GLN A 106 -1.64 6.82 -10.85
N ARG A 107 -0.34 6.88 -10.53
CA ARG A 107 0.72 6.30 -11.34
C ARG A 107 1.06 4.94 -10.75
N ALA A 108 0.82 3.88 -11.52
CA ALA A 108 1.26 2.53 -11.16
C ALA A 108 2.77 2.56 -10.87
N ILE A 109 3.11 2.33 -9.60
CA ILE A 109 4.48 2.09 -9.20
C ILE A 109 4.67 0.59 -9.38
N PRO A 110 5.55 0.13 -10.28
CA PRO A 110 5.75 -1.30 -10.48
C PRO A 110 6.30 -1.88 -9.17
N VAL A 111 5.49 -2.70 -8.50
CA VAL A 111 5.89 -3.47 -7.33
C VAL A 111 6.32 -4.84 -7.82
N THR A 112 7.54 -5.25 -7.53
CA THR A 112 8.00 -6.59 -7.93
C THR A 112 7.58 -7.59 -6.87
N VAL A 113 6.82 -8.61 -7.25
CA VAL A 113 6.50 -9.72 -6.34
C VAL A 113 7.47 -10.86 -6.59
N GLU A 114 8.16 -11.29 -5.53
CA GLU A 114 9.07 -12.43 -5.54
C GLU A 114 8.48 -13.57 -4.72
N PHE A 115 8.61 -14.80 -5.19
CA PHE A 115 8.19 -15.98 -4.44
C PHE A 115 9.43 -16.69 -3.91
N LEU A 116 9.59 -16.73 -2.59
CA LEU A 116 10.69 -17.43 -1.95
C LEU A 116 10.34 -18.92 -1.88
N HIS A 117 10.93 -19.68 -2.80
CA HIS A 117 10.74 -21.12 -2.94
C HIS A 117 11.77 -21.95 -2.15
N GLU A 118 12.87 -21.33 -1.72
CA GLU A 118 13.93 -21.98 -0.97
C GLU A 118 14.12 -21.33 0.42
N PRO A 119 14.40 -22.12 1.46
CA PRO A 119 14.67 -21.60 2.80
C PRO A 119 15.95 -20.75 2.80
N GLY A 120 15.80 -19.43 2.89
CA GLY A 120 16.92 -18.49 2.99
C GLY A 120 17.70 -18.66 4.31
N THR A 121 18.98 -18.34 4.35
CA THR A 121 19.90 -18.64 5.47
C THR A 121 19.55 -18.00 6.82
N GLU A 122 18.48 -17.19 6.92
CA GLU A 122 18.18 -16.33 8.06
C GLU A 122 16.71 -16.44 8.50
N GLY A 123 16.48 -16.42 9.82
CA GLY A 123 15.31 -16.96 10.54
C GLY A 123 13.93 -16.33 10.32
N CYS A 124 13.68 -15.64 9.21
CA CYS A 124 12.39 -15.03 8.86
C CYS A 124 11.69 -15.74 7.67
N GLN A 125 11.92 -17.05 7.53
CA GLN A 125 11.53 -17.83 6.34
C GLN A 125 10.01 -17.96 6.13
N GLY A 126 9.19 -17.83 7.16
CA GLY A 126 7.73 -18.00 7.06
C GLY A 126 6.93 -16.72 6.83
N PHE A 127 7.54 -15.54 6.94
CA PHE A 127 6.80 -14.27 6.96
C PHE A 127 6.99 -13.44 5.70
N PRO A 128 5.99 -12.62 5.31
CA PRO A 128 6.12 -11.70 4.20
C PRO A 128 7.26 -10.70 4.44
N GLN A 129 8.10 -10.47 3.42
CA GLN A 129 9.25 -9.59 3.53
C GLN A 129 9.18 -8.43 2.53
N GLN A 130 9.47 -7.21 3.00
CA GLN A 130 9.70 -6.04 2.17
C GLN A 130 11.20 -5.90 1.91
N ILE A 131 11.60 -5.81 0.65
CA ILE A 131 13.01 -5.66 0.26
C ILE A 131 13.27 -4.16 0.01
N HIS A 132 14.20 -3.52 0.73
CA HIS A 132 14.33 -2.05 0.72
C HIS A 132 14.95 -1.43 -0.54
N VAL A 133 15.47 -2.23 -1.48
CA VAL A 133 16.26 -1.72 -2.63
C VAL A 133 15.36 -1.42 -3.86
N GLN A 134 14.17 -2.02 -3.92
CA GLN A 134 13.10 -1.77 -4.89
C GLN A 134 11.77 -1.93 -4.15
N ILE A 135 10.65 -1.37 -4.61
CA ILE A 135 9.35 -1.67 -3.98
C ILE A 135 9.02 -3.11 -4.35
N SER A 136 9.56 -4.05 -3.58
CA SER A 136 9.49 -5.48 -3.85
C SER A 136 8.97 -6.21 -2.62
N PHE A 137 8.08 -7.15 -2.87
CA PHE A 137 7.37 -7.92 -1.86
C PHE A 137 7.62 -9.40 -2.08
N ALA A 138 8.03 -10.11 -1.02
CA ALA A 138 8.33 -11.52 -1.09
C ALA A 138 7.26 -12.37 -0.39
N PHE A 139 6.62 -13.29 -1.11
CA PHE A 139 5.78 -14.34 -0.56
C PHE A 139 6.63 -15.57 -0.20
N PRO A 140 6.74 -15.96 1.07
CA PRO A 140 7.35 -17.23 1.45
C PRO A 140 6.40 -18.38 1.10
N VAL A 141 6.77 -19.22 0.14
CA VAL A 141 5.95 -20.39 -0.25
C VAL A 141 6.51 -21.67 0.38
N LEU A 142 7.13 -21.55 1.55
CA LEU A 142 7.86 -22.62 2.24
C LEU A 142 6.96 -23.50 3.12
N HIS A 143 5.66 -23.20 3.19
CA HIS A 143 4.72 -23.92 4.05
C HIS A 143 4.24 -25.23 3.41
N GLY A 144 3.99 -26.24 4.25
CA GLY A 144 3.50 -27.56 3.81
C GLY A 144 2.07 -27.55 3.30
N ASP A 145 1.27 -26.54 3.68
CA ASP A 145 -0.13 -26.39 3.33
C ASP A 145 -0.52 -24.91 3.22
N TYR A 146 -1.67 -24.66 2.59
CA TYR A 146 -2.15 -23.32 2.28
C TYR A 146 -2.65 -22.54 3.52
N GLU A 147 -3.18 -23.24 4.53
CA GLU A 147 -3.69 -22.58 5.74
C GLU A 147 -2.55 -22.07 6.63
N SER A 148 -1.46 -22.85 6.73
CA SER A 148 -0.22 -22.41 7.38
C SER A 148 0.37 -21.17 6.70
N PHE A 149 0.35 -21.13 5.36
CA PHE A 149 0.75 -19.94 4.59
C PHE A 149 -0.13 -18.72 4.92
N LYS A 150 -1.46 -18.85 4.88
CA LYS A 150 -2.37 -17.75 5.22
C LYS A 150 -2.14 -17.23 6.64
N ALA A 151 -1.94 -18.13 7.61
CA ALA A 151 -1.75 -17.77 9.01
C ALA A 151 -0.48 -16.92 9.20
N ASP A 152 0.65 -17.33 8.62
CA ASP A 152 1.90 -16.60 8.73
C ASP A 152 1.88 -15.28 7.95
N MET A 153 1.21 -15.25 6.78
CA MET A 153 0.97 -14.01 6.03
C MET A 153 0.13 -13.01 6.82
N THR A 154 -0.98 -13.47 7.40
CA THR A 154 -1.86 -12.67 8.26
C THR A 154 -1.09 -12.12 9.45
N PHE A 155 -0.33 -12.98 10.13
CA PHE A 155 0.51 -12.57 11.25
C PHE A 155 1.53 -11.50 10.83
N GLY A 156 2.23 -11.69 9.71
CA GLY A 156 3.22 -10.74 9.20
C GLY A 156 2.61 -9.36 8.91
N PHE A 157 1.48 -9.32 8.20
CA PHE A 157 0.80 -8.07 7.88
C PHE A 157 0.30 -7.34 9.13
N LEU A 158 -0.31 -8.06 10.08
CA LEU A 158 -0.83 -7.46 11.32
C LEU A 158 0.29 -6.84 12.17
N ASN A 159 1.46 -7.49 12.24
CA ASN A 159 2.59 -7.01 13.02
C ASN A 159 3.40 -5.91 12.33
N ALA A 160 3.24 -5.73 11.02
CA ALA A 160 3.94 -4.71 10.25
C ALA A 160 3.23 -3.35 10.21
N ARG A 161 2.00 -3.26 10.72
CA ARG A 161 1.16 -2.03 10.75
C ARG A 161 1.81 -0.81 11.45
N GLY A 162 2.97 -0.97 12.10
CA GLY A 162 3.73 0.09 12.78
C GLY A 162 4.96 0.63 12.03
N PHE A 163 5.32 0.11 10.85
CA PHE A 163 6.44 0.65 10.06
C PHE A 163 5.98 1.91 9.29
N GLY A 164 6.64 3.05 9.52
CA GLY A 164 6.45 4.28 8.73
C GLY A 164 5.34 5.26 9.17
N THR A 165 4.54 4.95 10.20
CA THR A 165 3.67 5.95 10.84
C THR A 165 4.48 6.84 11.80
N VAL A 166 4.82 8.04 11.33
CA VAL A 166 5.23 9.20 12.16
C VAL A 166 4.04 10.09 12.50
#